data_AF-A0A418YYE8-F1
#
_entry.id   AF-A0A418YYE8-F1
#
_cell.length_a   1.000
_cell.length_b   1.000
_cell.length_c   1.000
_cell.angle_alpha   90.00
_cell.angle_beta   90.00
_cell.angle_gamma   90.00
#
_symmetry.space_group_name_H-M   'P 1'
#
loop_
_entity.id
_entity.type
_entity.pdbx_description
1 polymer ?
#
loop_
_entity_poly.entity_id
_entity_poly.type
_entity_poly.pdbx_seq_one_letter_code
_entity_poly.pdbx_strand_id
1 'polypeptide(L)'
;MRWNWQQPDWPNFTYDAQRLKSREDRFLRGAGVLIGVLSHLDTGDRQDLSIELLAQEAVDSSAIEGEILDRASVQSSVAKHLGIKTDNRRANAAEAGAAELMANLFRGYREPLSDALLFNWHSLLMNGRRDIANIGQYRSHADPMQIVSGALHAPKVHFEAPANHA
;
A
#
# COMPACT_ATOMS: atom_id res chain seq x y z
N MET A 1 18.22 -17.77 15.59
CA MET A 1 16.85 -17.47 15.13
C MET A 1 16.94 -17.07 13.67
N ARG A 2 16.12 -17.66 12.81
CA ARG A 2 16.22 -17.46 11.35
C ARG A 2 15.34 -16.30 10.88
N TRP A 3 14.21 -16.07 11.56
CA TRP A 3 13.22 -15.05 11.20
C TRP A 3 12.93 -14.08 12.35
N ASN A 4 12.52 -12.85 12.03
CA ASN A 4 12.27 -11.80 13.02
C ASN A 4 11.22 -12.17 14.06
N TRP A 5 10.16 -12.88 13.66
CA TRP A 5 9.09 -13.31 14.57
C TRP A 5 9.53 -14.39 15.58
N GLN A 6 10.72 -14.97 15.40
CA GLN A 6 11.29 -15.94 16.34
C GLN A 6 12.12 -15.26 17.44
N GLN A 7 12.30 -13.94 17.37
CA GLN A 7 13.04 -13.19 18.38
C GLN A 7 12.22 -13.08 19.67
N PRO A 8 12.85 -13.14 20.85
CA PRO A 8 12.16 -13.19 22.14
C PRO A 8 11.42 -11.88 22.47
N ASP A 9 11.86 -10.77 21.88
CA ASP A 9 11.25 -9.46 21.98
C ASP A 9 10.20 -9.21 20.91
N TRP A 10 9.87 -10.17 20.03
CA TRP A 10 8.75 -10.00 19.08
C TRP A 10 7.40 -9.89 19.82
N PRO A 11 6.50 -8.96 19.43
CA PRO A 11 6.65 -7.90 18.42
C PRO A 11 7.18 -6.56 18.99
N ASN A 12 7.58 -6.55 20.26
CA ASN A 12 8.01 -5.39 21.04
C ASN A 12 9.50 -5.03 20.81
N PHE A 13 9.85 -4.71 19.57
CA PHE A 13 11.20 -4.31 19.22
C PHE A 13 11.63 -3.03 19.94
N THR A 14 12.92 -2.98 20.29
CA THR A 14 13.56 -1.75 20.77
C THR A 14 14.50 -1.18 19.71
N TYR A 15 14.65 0.14 19.71
CA TYR A 15 15.57 0.83 18.81
C TYR A 15 16.29 1.96 19.54
N ASP A 16 17.48 2.30 19.06
CA ASP A 16 18.24 3.44 19.56
C ASP A 16 17.85 4.71 18.77
N ALA A 17 17.07 5.57 19.43
CA ALA A 17 16.63 6.84 18.85
C ALA A 17 17.80 7.76 18.44
N GLN A 18 18.94 7.72 19.14
CA GLN A 18 20.08 8.58 18.81
C GLN A 18 20.69 8.22 17.44
N ARG A 19 20.63 6.94 17.06
CA ARG A 19 21.10 6.47 15.73
C ARG A 19 20.19 6.91 14.59
N LEU A 20 18.93 7.23 14.88
CA LEU A 20 17.94 7.70 13.89
C LEU A 20 17.82 9.21 13.83
N LYS A 21 18.20 9.92 14.90
CA LYS A 21 18.05 11.38 15.05
C LYS A 21 18.43 12.18 13.81
N SER A 22 19.61 11.95 13.24
CA SER A 22 20.06 12.69 12.05
C SER A 22 19.18 12.45 10.81
N ARG A 23 18.63 11.25 10.65
CA ARG A 23 17.72 10.89 9.56
C ARG A 23 16.33 11.46 9.80
N GLU A 24 15.84 11.39 11.02
CA GLU A 24 14.58 11.97 11.45
C GLU A 24 14.58 13.49 11.27
N ASP A 25 15.63 14.18 11.73
CA ASP A 25 15.79 15.62 11.55
C ASP A 25 15.75 16.02 10.07
N ARG A 26 16.37 15.21 9.19
CA ARG A 26 16.32 15.45 7.73
C ARG A 26 14.93 15.21 7.16
N PHE A 27 14.25 14.16 7.60
CA PHE A 27 12.88 13.85 7.20
C PHE A 27 11.92 14.98 7.60
N LEU A 28 11.96 15.41 8.87
CA LEU A 28 11.12 16.48 9.40
C LEU A 28 11.37 17.82 8.70
N ARG A 29 12.63 18.16 8.41
CA ARG A 29 12.94 19.36 7.59
C ARG A 29 12.31 19.25 6.21
N GLY A 30 12.45 18.13 5.53
CA GLY A 30 11.86 17.90 4.20
C GLY A 30 10.32 17.98 4.23
N ALA A 31 9.69 17.35 5.22
CA ALA A 31 8.25 17.42 5.43
C ALA A 31 7.78 18.86 5.71
N GLY A 32 8.53 19.62 6.50
CA GLY A 32 8.26 21.04 6.75
C GLY A 32 8.33 21.89 5.48
N VAL A 33 9.33 21.66 4.62
CA VAL A 33 9.41 22.32 3.30
C VAL A 33 8.19 21.97 2.46
N LEU A 34 7.79 20.69 2.40
CA LEU A 34 6.62 20.26 1.64
C LEU A 34 5.33 20.91 2.13
N ILE A 35 5.10 20.93 3.45
CA ILE A 35 3.94 21.60 4.06
C ILE A 35 3.93 23.09 3.71
N GLY A 36 5.09 23.75 3.79
CA GLY A 36 5.24 25.15 3.41
C GLY A 36 4.98 25.42 1.92
N VAL A 37 5.43 24.54 1.02
CA VAL A 37 5.12 24.66 -0.41
C VAL A 37 3.62 24.48 -0.65
N LEU A 38 3.03 23.42 -0.07
CA LEU A 38 1.60 23.14 -0.21
C LEU A 38 0.74 24.28 0.32
N SER A 39 1.18 25.02 1.35
CA SER A 39 0.40 26.15 1.89
C SER A 39 0.20 27.30 0.90
N HIS A 40 1.02 27.39 -0.15
CA HIS A 40 0.92 28.42 -1.20
C HIS A 40 0.05 27.99 -2.39
N LEU A 41 -0.27 26.70 -2.51
CA LEU A 41 -1.20 26.21 -3.52
C LEU A 41 -2.63 26.53 -3.11
N ASP A 42 -3.47 26.85 -4.08
CA ASP A 42 -4.91 26.95 -3.85
C ASP A 42 -5.54 25.55 -3.67
N THR A 43 -6.83 25.51 -3.32
CA THR A 43 -7.52 24.24 -3.07
C THR A 43 -7.60 23.36 -4.32
N GLY A 44 -7.73 23.95 -5.51
CA GLY A 44 -7.80 23.21 -6.77
C GLY A 44 -6.47 22.57 -7.10
N ASP A 45 -5.38 23.36 -7.06
CA ASP A 45 -4.02 22.88 -7.29
C ASP A 45 -3.62 21.75 -6.32
N ARG A 46 -3.99 21.88 -5.03
CA ARG A 46 -3.76 20.83 -4.03
C ARG A 46 -4.52 19.55 -4.37
N GLN A 47 -5.74 19.67 -4.86
CA GLN A 47 -6.59 18.54 -5.18
C GLN A 47 -6.06 17.80 -6.42
N ASP A 48 -5.67 18.54 -7.47
CA ASP A 48 -5.09 17.99 -8.69
C ASP A 48 -3.76 17.28 -8.40
N LEU A 49 -2.89 17.91 -7.61
CA LEU A 49 -1.64 17.30 -7.16
C LEU A 49 -1.89 16.02 -6.35
N SER A 50 -2.88 16.03 -5.46
CA SER A 50 -3.23 14.84 -4.68
C SER A 50 -3.68 13.69 -5.58
N ILE A 51 -4.51 13.97 -6.59
CA ILE A 51 -4.94 12.96 -7.57
C ILE A 51 -3.75 12.39 -8.33
N GLU A 52 -2.85 13.25 -8.80
CA GLU A 52 -1.68 12.82 -9.53
C GLU A 52 -0.78 11.91 -8.69
N LEU A 53 -0.49 12.32 -7.44
CA LEU A 53 0.35 11.54 -6.53
C LEU A 53 -0.28 10.18 -6.20
N LEU A 54 -1.58 10.15 -5.90
CA LEU A 54 -2.29 8.90 -5.59
C LEU A 54 -2.34 7.95 -6.78
N ALA A 55 -2.55 8.48 -7.99
CA ALA A 55 -2.57 7.67 -9.20
C ALA A 55 -1.18 7.12 -9.53
N GLN A 56 -0.14 7.95 -9.35
CA GLN A 56 1.25 7.54 -9.56
C GLN A 56 1.66 6.43 -8.58
N GLU A 57 1.34 6.59 -7.29
CA GLU A 57 1.64 5.60 -6.26
C GLU A 57 0.97 4.24 -6.53
N ALA A 58 -0.30 4.25 -6.96
CA ALA A 58 -0.98 3.01 -7.35
C ALA A 58 -0.28 2.29 -8.51
N VAL A 59 0.13 3.03 -9.55
CA VAL A 59 0.80 2.46 -10.72
C VAL A 59 2.18 1.92 -10.35
N ASP A 60 2.97 2.69 -9.61
CA ASP A 60 4.34 2.32 -9.26
C ASP A 60 4.37 1.15 -8.27
N SER A 61 3.48 1.13 -7.28
CA SER A 61 3.36 0.02 -6.34
C SER A 61 2.90 -1.27 -7.04
N SER A 62 1.93 -1.20 -7.96
CA SER A 62 1.49 -2.36 -8.73
C SER A 62 2.59 -2.88 -9.67
N ALA A 63 3.40 -2.00 -10.25
CA ALA A 63 4.50 -2.39 -11.14
C ALA A 63 5.58 -3.22 -10.42
N ILE A 64 5.81 -2.98 -9.13
CA ILE A 64 6.72 -3.79 -8.29
C ILE A 64 6.23 -5.24 -8.20
N GLU A 65 4.91 -5.43 -8.14
CA GLU A 65 4.26 -6.75 -8.10
C GLU A 65 4.07 -7.38 -9.50
N GLY A 66 4.58 -6.72 -10.55
CA GLY A 66 4.45 -7.16 -11.94
C GLY A 66 3.09 -6.87 -12.58
N GLU A 67 2.25 -6.07 -11.92
CA GLU A 67 0.95 -5.64 -12.43
C GLU A 67 1.09 -4.30 -13.18
N ILE A 68 0.64 -4.26 -14.44
CA ILE A 68 0.68 -3.06 -15.27
C ILE A 68 -0.71 -2.43 -15.31
N LEU A 69 -0.86 -1.25 -14.72
CA LEU A 69 -2.10 -0.48 -14.70
C LEU A 69 -2.06 0.70 -15.69
N ASP A 70 -3.17 1.04 -16.35
CA ASP A 70 -3.27 2.29 -17.12
C ASP A 70 -3.37 3.48 -16.16
N ARG A 71 -2.31 4.29 -16.10
CA ARG A 71 -2.24 5.51 -15.27
C ARG A 71 -3.42 6.46 -15.48
N ALA A 72 -3.86 6.67 -16.72
CA ALA A 72 -4.97 7.57 -17.01
C ALA A 72 -6.31 7.00 -16.50
N SER A 73 -6.48 5.68 -16.56
CA SER A 73 -7.66 4.99 -16.00
C SER A 73 -7.68 5.03 -14.48
N VAL A 74 -6.53 4.82 -13.83
CA VAL A 74 -6.38 4.94 -12.38
C VAL A 74 -6.62 6.38 -11.93
N GLN A 75 -6.00 7.36 -12.58
CA GLN A 75 -6.16 8.79 -12.26
C GLN A 75 -7.63 9.24 -12.37
N SER A 76 -8.31 8.85 -13.45
CA SER A 76 -9.74 9.13 -13.62
C SER A 76 -10.58 8.49 -12.51
N SER A 77 -10.26 7.27 -12.11
CA SER A 77 -10.98 6.56 -11.04
C SER A 77 -10.73 7.22 -9.67
N VAL A 78 -9.49 7.59 -9.35
CA VAL A 78 -9.14 8.30 -8.10
C VAL A 78 -9.89 9.63 -8.03
N ALA A 79 -9.84 10.43 -9.09
CA ALA A 79 -10.55 11.71 -9.15
C ALA A 79 -12.06 11.54 -8.94
N LYS A 80 -12.67 10.51 -9.54
CA LYS A 80 -14.08 10.16 -9.30
C LYS A 80 -14.33 9.82 -7.82
N HIS A 81 -13.50 9.01 -7.19
CA HIS A 81 -13.63 8.70 -5.77
C HIS A 81 -13.48 9.94 -4.89
N LEU A 82 -12.64 10.90 -5.27
CA LEU A 82 -12.45 12.18 -4.58
C LEU A 82 -13.52 13.24 -4.89
N GLY A 83 -14.55 12.91 -5.68
CA GLY A 83 -15.69 13.78 -5.94
C GLY A 83 -15.50 14.76 -7.11
N ILE A 84 -14.48 14.56 -7.94
CA ILE A 84 -14.24 15.36 -9.14
C ILE A 84 -14.92 14.70 -10.34
N LYS A 85 -15.58 15.52 -11.17
CA LYS A 85 -16.14 15.07 -12.44
C LYS A 85 -15.00 14.82 -13.42
N THR A 86 -14.93 13.60 -13.94
CA THR A 86 -13.99 13.22 -14.99
C THR A 86 -14.74 12.69 -16.19
N ASP A 87 -14.02 12.51 -17.29
CA ASP A 87 -14.48 11.67 -18.38
C ASP A 87 -14.75 10.26 -17.84
N ASN A 88 -15.83 9.61 -18.31
CA ASN A 88 -16.17 8.23 -17.92
C ASN A 88 -15.24 7.23 -18.61
N ARG A 89 -13.93 7.34 -18.33
CA ARG A 89 -12.93 6.40 -18.82
C ARG A 89 -13.21 5.03 -18.23
N ARG A 90 -13.14 3.99 -19.07
CA ARG A 90 -13.33 2.62 -18.63
C ARG A 90 -12.07 2.14 -17.92
N ALA A 91 -12.17 1.86 -16.63
CA ALA A 91 -11.16 1.15 -15.86
C ALA A 91 -11.48 -0.35 -15.82
N ASN A 92 -10.44 -1.18 -15.79
CA ASN A 92 -10.59 -2.60 -15.46
C ASN A 92 -10.77 -2.79 -13.94
N ALA A 93 -11.03 -4.03 -13.50
CA ALA A 93 -11.30 -4.30 -12.09
C ALA A 93 -10.10 -4.00 -11.16
N ALA A 94 -8.88 -4.32 -11.60
CA ALA A 94 -7.67 -4.04 -10.83
C ALA A 94 -7.41 -2.53 -10.72
N GLU A 95 -7.54 -1.79 -11.82
CA GLU A 95 -7.41 -0.33 -11.84
C GLU A 95 -8.46 0.35 -10.94
N ALA A 96 -9.71 -0.11 -10.99
CA ALA A 96 -10.78 0.41 -10.14
C ALA A 96 -10.51 0.11 -8.66
N GLY A 97 -10.08 -1.11 -8.35
CA GLY A 97 -9.75 -1.54 -6.99
C GLY A 97 -8.58 -0.76 -6.39
N ALA A 98 -7.48 -0.60 -7.15
CA ALA A 98 -6.32 0.19 -6.74
C ALA A 98 -6.68 1.67 -6.52
N ALA A 99 -7.47 2.26 -7.42
CA ALA A 99 -7.90 3.65 -7.29
C ALA A 99 -8.78 3.89 -6.05
N GLU A 100 -9.72 2.97 -5.78
CA GLU A 100 -10.57 3.05 -4.60
C GLU A 100 -9.75 2.88 -3.30
N LEU A 101 -8.78 1.96 -3.29
CA LEU A 101 -7.85 1.78 -2.19
C LEU A 101 -7.08 3.08 -1.89
N MET A 102 -6.50 3.72 -2.91
CA MET A 102 -5.76 4.97 -2.73
C MET A 102 -6.65 6.10 -2.19
N ALA A 103 -7.89 6.21 -2.66
CA ALA A 103 -8.83 7.19 -2.16
C ALA A 103 -9.23 6.91 -0.69
N ASN A 104 -9.40 5.64 -0.32
CA ASN A 104 -9.65 5.23 1.07
C ASN A 104 -8.47 5.56 1.98
N LEU A 105 -7.24 5.26 1.56
CA LEU A 105 -6.01 5.62 2.28
C LEU A 105 -5.90 7.13 2.49
N PHE A 106 -6.14 7.91 1.44
CA PHE A 106 -6.06 9.37 1.50
C PHE A 106 -7.06 9.99 2.49
N ARG A 107 -8.27 9.42 2.61
CA ARG A 107 -9.32 9.91 3.52
C ARG A 107 -9.13 9.41 4.96
N GLY A 108 -8.78 8.13 5.10
CA GLY A 108 -8.77 7.41 6.37
C GLY A 108 -7.40 7.32 7.04
N TYR A 109 -6.35 7.99 6.55
CA TYR A 109 -4.97 7.81 7.05
C TYR A 109 -4.79 8.03 8.57
N ARG A 110 -5.72 8.71 9.24
CA ARG A 110 -5.69 8.97 10.68
C ARG A 110 -6.46 7.94 11.51
N GLU A 111 -7.23 7.08 10.86
CA GLU A 111 -8.04 6.08 11.54
C GLU A 111 -7.15 4.95 12.06
N PRO A 112 -7.40 4.42 13.28
CA PRO A 112 -6.70 3.24 13.76
C PRO A 112 -6.88 2.06 12.83
N LEU A 113 -5.80 1.30 12.60
CA LEU A 113 -5.87 0.07 11.84
C LEU A 113 -6.80 -0.94 12.53
N SER A 114 -7.64 -1.60 11.75
CA SER A 114 -8.53 -2.66 12.19
C SER A 114 -8.55 -3.79 11.16
N ASP A 115 -8.89 -5.01 11.60
CA ASP A 115 -9.05 -6.16 10.71
C ASP A 115 -10.03 -5.85 9.58
N ALA A 116 -11.16 -5.20 9.89
CA ALA A 116 -12.16 -4.81 8.91
C ALA A 116 -11.58 -3.88 7.83
N LEU A 117 -10.75 -2.91 8.22
CA LEU A 117 -10.08 -1.99 7.29
C LEU A 117 -9.09 -2.74 6.40
N LEU A 118 -8.25 -3.61 6.99
CA LEU A 118 -7.28 -4.42 6.26
C LEU A 118 -7.96 -5.39 5.28
N PHE A 119 -9.05 -6.03 5.69
CA PHE A 119 -9.82 -6.93 4.85
C PHE A 119 -10.50 -6.21 3.69
N ASN A 120 -11.03 -5.02 3.95
CA ASN A 120 -11.60 -4.19 2.89
C ASN A 120 -10.52 -3.80 1.87
N TRP A 121 -9.37 -3.29 2.33
CA TRP A 121 -8.24 -2.95 1.45
C TRP A 121 -7.75 -4.15 0.64
N HIS A 122 -7.64 -5.32 1.26
CA HIS A 122 -7.29 -6.55 0.55
C HIS A 122 -8.33 -6.91 -0.53
N SER A 123 -9.61 -6.73 -0.24
CA SER A 123 -10.69 -7.00 -1.21
C SER A 123 -10.64 -6.06 -2.41
N LEU A 124 -10.32 -4.79 -2.18
CA LEU A 124 -10.12 -3.80 -3.23
C LEU A 124 -8.91 -4.14 -4.10
N LEU A 125 -7.77 -4.50 -3.49
CA LEU A 125 -6.57 -4.86 -4.23
C LEU A 125 -6.78 -6.14 -5.08
N MET A 126 -7.56 -7.09 -4.57
CA MET A 126 -7.87 -8.34 -5.29
C MET A 126 -9.08 -8.23 -6.21
N ASN A 127 -9.58 -7.02 -6.48
CA ASN A 127 -10.80 -6.84 -7.25
C ASN A 127 -10.68 -7.46 -8.67
N GLY A 128 -11.61 -8.38 -8.98
CA GLY A 128 -11.64 -9.10 -10.25
C GLY A 128 -10.72 -10.31 -10.34
N ARG A 129 -9.86 -10.56 -9.34
CA ARG A 129 -9.06 -11.80 -9.24
C ARG A 129 -9.97 -12.97 -8.91
N ARG A 130 -9.69 -14.13 -9.51
CA ARG A 130 -10.45 -15.39 -9.30
C ARG A 130 -9.56 -16.56 -8.89
N ASP A 131 -8.26 -16.36 -8.98
CA ASP A 131 -7.19 -17.29 -8.66
C ASP A 131 -6.82 -17.29 -7.16
N ILE A 132 -7.35 -16.34 -6.40
CA ILE A 132 -7.10 -16.21 -4.95
C ILE A 132 -8.32 -16.69 -4.17
N ALA A 133 -8.13 -17.70 -3.34
CA ALA A 133 -9.20 -18.30 -2.54
C ALA A 133 -9.64 -17.40 -1.36
N ASN A 134 -8.68 -16.77 -0.69
CA ASN A 134 -8.93 -16.03 0.54
C ASN A 134 -8.87 -14.52 0.31
N ILE A 135 -9.92 -13.94 -0.28
CA ILE A 135 -10.05 -12.48 -0.42
C ILE A 135 -10.69 -11.89 0.84
N GLY A 136 -10.18 -10.73 1.30
CA GLY A 136 -10.73 -10.01 2.45
C GLY A 136 -10.67 -10.75 3.79
N GLN A 137 -9.64 -11.56 4.01
CA GLN A 137 -9.44 -12.31 5.25
C GLN A 137 -7.97 -12.70 5.41
N TYR A 138 -7.59 -13.12 6.61
CA TYR A 138 -6.28 -13.72 6.83
C TYR A 138 -6.14 -15.06 6.09
N ARG A 139 -4.90 -15.40 5.72
CA ARG A 139 -4.60 -16.71 5.10
C ARG A 139 -4.95 -17.85 6.07
N SER A 140 -5.43 -18.96 5.52
CA SER A 140 -5.84 -20.15 6.29
C SER A 140 -5.14 -21.44 5.87
N HIS A 141 -4.31 -21.42 4.82
CA HIS A 141 -3.62 -22.61 4.31
C HIS A 141 -2.53 -23.10 5.26
N ALA A 142 -2.35 -24.42 5.36
CA ALA A 142 -1.30 -25.01 6.19
C ALA A 142 0.11 -24.75 5.66
N ASP A 143 0.24 -24.49 4.35
CA ASP A 143 1.52 -24.24 3.72
C ASP A 143 2.18 -22.94 4.22
N PRO A 144 3.52 -22.93 4.37
CA PRO A 144 4.23 -21.74 4.82
C PRO A 144 4.12 -20.62 3.79
N MET A 145 3.82 -19.40 4.26
CA MET A 145 3.92 -18.20 3.42
C MET A 145 5.39 -17.76 3.39
N GLN A 146 5.99 -17.72 2.21
CA GLN A 146 7.42 -17.45 2.04
C GLN A 146 7.67 -16.34 1.00
N ILE A 147 8.67 -15.50 1.27
CA ILE A 147 9.26 -14.60 0.26
C ILE A 147 10.45 -15.34 -0.34
N VAL A 148 10.36 -15.70 -1.61
CA VAL A 148 11.35 -16.52 -2.31
C VAL A 148 11.92 -15.80 -3.53
N SER A 149 13.13 -16.19 -3.92
CA SER A 149 13.74 -15.81 -5.21
C SER A 149 14.49 -16.99 -5.82
N GLY A 150 14.90 -16.89 -7.08
CA GLY A 150 15.64 -17.94 -7.77
C GLY A 150 14.73 -18.88 -8.56
N ALA A 151 15.31 -19.94 -9.13
CA ALA A 151 14.57 -20.87 -9.97
C ALA A 151 13.60 -21.73 -9.15
N LEU A 152 12.47 -22.12 -9.75
CA LEU A 152 11.41 -22.89 -9.09
C LEU A 152 11.91 -24.18 -8.42
N HIS A 153 12.95 -24.82 -8.99
CA HIS A 153 13.54 -26.06 -8.48
C HIS A 153 14.60 -25.86 -7.39
N ALA A 154 14.98 -24.61 -7.11
CA ALA A 154 15.97 -24.25 -6.09
C ALA A 154 15.67 -22.85 -5.51
N PRO A 155 14.50 -22.66 -4.88
CA PRO A 155 14.11 -21.36 -4.35
C PRO A 155 15.00 -21.00 -3.15
N LYS A 156 15.51 -19.77 -3.15
CA LYS A 156 16.12 -19.14 -1.99
C LYS A 156 15.02 -18.46 -1.18
N VAL A 157 14.75 -19.00 0.02
CA VAL A 157 13.80 -18.42 0.99
C VAL A 157 14.49 -17.27 1.74
N HIS A 158 13.98 -16.06 1.56
CA HIS A 158 14.43 -14.84 2.26
C HIS A 158 13.67 -14.58 3.54
N PHE A 159 12.42 -15.03 3.60
CA PHE A 159 11.55 -14.89 4.76
C PHE A 159 10.48 -15.98 4.74
N GLU A 160 10.10 -16.43 5.93
CA GLU A 160 8.94 -17.30 6.14
C GLU A 160 8.11 -16.69 7.26
N ALA A 161 6.81 -16.55 7.03
CA ALA A 161 5.87 -16.00 8.01
C ALA A 161 5.58 -17.01 9.15
N PRO A 162 5.07 -16.57 10.31
CA PRO A 162 4.61 -17.47 11.38
C PRO A 162 3.61 -18.51 10.87
N ALA A 163 3.44 -19.64 11.55
CA ALA A 163 2.34 -20.56 11.21
C ALA A 163 0.98 -19.89 11.50
N ASN A 164 -0.09 -20.29 10.80
CA ASN A 164 -1.45 -19.76 11.04
C ASN A 164 -2.04 -20.17 12.41
N HIS A 165 -1.33 -21.01 13.17
CA HIS A 165 -1.74 -21.55 14.46
C HIS A 165 -0.78 -21.14 15.61
N ALA A 166 0.01 -20.07 15.44
CA ALA A 166 0.92 -19.57 16.46
C ALA A 166 0.26 -18.51 17.34
#